data_AF-A0A9D8H7T8-F1
#
_entry.id   AF-A0A9D8H7T8-F1
#
_cell.length_a   1.000
_cell.length_b   1.000
_cell.length_c   1.000
_cell.angle_alpha   90.00
_cell.angle_beta   90.00
_cell.angle_gamma   90.00
#
_symmetry.space_group_name_H-M   'P 1'
#
loop_
_entity.id
_entity.type
_entity.pdbx_description
1 polymer ?
#
loop_
_entity_poly.entity_id
_entity_poly.type
_entity_poly.pdbx_seq_one_letter_code
_entity_poly.pdbx_strand_id
1 'polypeptide(L)'
;MSRIDSHTPTSIVVRKVFWTFIGLVGTTGALCVLFLSMRAIMDIGGVCASGNTPFEPRVECPDGVPGLLVGSIFLGLIALAIYAINTFSINLVLLAWPALFLSLGFNFFDYGISPPPEFASGAEAGWIICGIVFVLMGGVPLVLLIFAVLKGRESRIRNLYPQMSLRQRLNMSTGGTPPPDPDATQRKQRTYAIVLHVVGIVVGIWAGMELYEAVTGSDVSIGFR
;
A
#
# COMPACT_ATOMS: atom_id res chain seq x y z
N MET A 1 -22.86 -8.83 -44.06
CA MET A 1 -21.55 -8.16 -43.99
C MET A 1 -21.39 -7.57 -42.59
N SER A 2 -21.08 -8.41 -41.60
CA SER A 2 -20.89 -8.01 -40.21
C SER A 2 -19.40 -8.06 -39.89
N ARG A 3 -18.86 -6.91 -39.52
CA ARG A 3 -17.48 -6.69 -39.09
C ARG A 3 -17.28 -7.43 -37.76
N ILE A 4 -16.60 -8.57 -37.78
CA ILE A 4 -16.09 -9.20 -36.57
C ILE A 4 -14.91 -8.35 -36.12
N ASP A 5 -15.12 -7.50 -35.12
CA ASP A 5 -14.07 -6.67 -34.55
C ASP A 5 -12.96 -7.55 -33.98
N SER A 6 -11.79 -7.45 -34.60
CA SER A 6 -10.54 -8.02 -34.12
C SER A 6 -10.10 -7.30 -32.85
N HIS A 7 -10.74 -7.58 -31.71
CA HIS A 7 -10.12 -7.28 -30.42
C HIS A 7 -8.90 -8.19 -30.26
N THR A 8 -7.75 -7.72 -30.78
CA THR A 8 -6.46 -8.35 -30.52
C THR A 8 -6.27 -8.52 -29.01
N PRO A 9 -5.80 -9.69 -28.53
CA PRO A 9 -5.62 -9.98 -27.10
C PRO A 9 -4.79 -8.92 -26.36
N THR A 10 -3.95 -8.17 -27.09
CA THR A 10 -3.14 -7.05 -26.61
C THR A 10 -3.96 -5.90 -26.01
N SER A 11 -5.12 -5.54 -26.57
CA SER A 11 -5.89 -4.38 -26.09
C SER A 11 -6.50 -4.62 -24.69
N ILE A 12 -6.90 -5.86 -24.42
CA ILE A 12 -7.44 -6.27 -23.12
C ILE A 12 -6.33 -6.24 -22.05
N VAL A 13 -5.12 -6.72 -22.40
CA VAL A 13 -3.97 -6.71 -21.50
C VAL A 13 -3.54 -5.28 -21.18
N VAL A 14 -3.41 -4.42 -22.19
CA VAL A 14 -3.05 -3.01 -21.99
C VAL A 14 -4.07 -2.31 -21.10
N ARG A 15 -5.37 -2.53 -21.34
CA ARG A 15 -6.44 -1.97 -20.51
C ARG A 15 -6.33 -2.43 -19.05
N LYS A 16 -6.10 -3.71 -18.80
CA LYS A 16 -5.93 -4.24 -17.42
C LYS A 16 -4.70 -3.67 -16.73
N VAL A 17 -3.57 -3.58 -17.43
CA VAL A 17 -2.33 -2.99 -16.89
C VAL A 17 -2.57 -1.54 -16.51
N PHE A 18 -3.22 -0.76 -17.39
CA PHE A 18 -3.57 0.63 -17.12
C PHE A 18 -4.43 0.77 -15.86
N TRP A 19 -5.55 0.04 -15.74
CA TRP A 19 -6.41 0.13 -14.56
C TRP A 19 -5.76 -0.40 -13.29
N THR A 20 -4.90 -1.42 -13.39
CA THR A 20 -4.10 -1.89 -12.25
C THR A 20 -3.18 -0.77 -11.75
N PHE A 21 -2.50 -0.07 -12.67
CA PHE A 21 -1.62 1.03 -12.33
C PHE A 21 -2.38 2.20 -11.69
N ILE A 22 -3.49 2.63 -12.30
CA ILE A 22 -4.34 3.71 -11.77
C ILE A 22 -4.90 3.36 -10.38
N GLY A 23 -5.41 2.13 -10.20
CA GLY A 23 -5.90 1.68 -8.90
C GLY A 23 -4.80 1.71 -7.84
N LEU A 24 -3.60 1.23 -8.16
CA LEU A 24 -2.47 1.19 -7.22
C LEU A 24 -1.99 2.60 -6.84
N VAL A 25 -1.82 3.48 -7.82
CA VAL A 25 -1.47 4.90 -7.60
C VAL A 25 -2.52 5.57 -6.73
N GLY A 26 -3.81 5.38 -7.04
CA GLY A 26 -4.91 5.95 -6.26
C GLY A 26 -4.95 5.43 -4.82
N THR A 27 -4.80 4.13 -4.60
CA THR A 27 -4.80 3.56 -3.24
C THR A 27 -3.63 4.05 -2.41
N THR A 28 -2.43 4.07 -2.97
CA THR A 28 -1.22 4.49 -2.23
C THR A 28 -1.19 5.99 -1.99
N GLY A 29 -1.61 6.80 -2.96
CA GLY A 29 -1.78 8.24 -2.79
C GLY A 29 -2.86 8.58 -1.77
N ALA A 30 -4.01 7.91 -1.80
CA ALA A 30 -5.05 8.09 -0.80
C ALA A 30 -4.58 7.70 0.61
N LEU A 31 -3.84 6.59 0.75
CA LEU A 31 -3.25 6.20 2.03
C LEU A 31 -2.24 7.24 2.53
N CYS A 32 -1.42 7.81 1.63
CA CYS A 32 -0.49 8.89 1.95
C CYS A 32 -1.22 10.16 2.43
N VAL A 33 -2.24 10.61 1.71
CA VAL A 33 -3.07 11.77 2.11
C VAL A 33 -3.76 11.52 3.45
N LEU A 34 -4.29 10.33 3.67
CA LEU A 34 -4.92 9.95 4.95
C LEU A 34 -3.91 10.03 6.10
N PHE A 35 -2.70 9.49 5.88
CA PHE A 35 -1.61 9.53 6.85
C PHE A 35 -1.22 10.97 7.20
N LEU A 36 -1.01 11.84 6.21
CA LEU A 36 -0.66 13.24 6.42
C LEU A 36 -1.79 14.04 7.09
N SER A 37 -3.03 13.83 6.65
CA SER A 37 -4.20 14.52 7.21
C SER A 37 -4.39 14.16 8.69
N MET A 38 -4.15 12.90 9.06
CA MET A 38 -4.20 12.49 10.47
C MET A 38 -3.12 13.19 11.29
N ARG A 39 -1.89 13.30 10.78
CA ARG A 39 -0.81 14.02 11.48
C ARG A 39 -1.17 15.48 11.72
N ALA A 40 -1.71 16.17 10.71
CA ALA A 40 -2.14 17.55 10.86
C ALA A 40 -3.21 17.76 11.94
N ILE A 41 -4.14 16.80 12.10
CA ILE A 41 -5.13 16.85 13.19
C ILE A 41 -4.47 16.56 14.54
N MET A 42 -3.53 15.61 14.60
CA MET A 42 -2.81 15.28 15.83
C MET A 42 -1.88 16.41 16.28
N ASP A 43 -1.32 17.18 15.35
CA ASP A 43 -0.51 18.37 15.63
C ASP A 43 -1.27 19.45 16.40
N ILE A 44 -2.60 19.49 16.27
CA ILE A 44 -3.48 20.44 16.98
C ILE A 44 -4.24 19.81 18.16
N GLY A 45 -3.78 18.65 18.66
CA GLY A 45 -4.37 17.99 19.83
C GLY A 45 -5.39 16.90 19.50
N GLY A 46 -5.52 16.48 18.24
CA GLY A 46 -6.28 15.30 17.84
C GLY A 46 -7.80 15.52 17.71
N VAL A 47 -8.29 16.72 18.02
CA VAL A 47 -9.70 17.10 17.88
C VAL A 47 -9.79 18.50 17.29
N CYS A 48 -10.64 18.66 16.28
CA CYS A 48 -10.92 19.96 15.69
C CYS A 48 -12.36 19.99 15.20
N ALA A 49 -12.93 21.18 15.12
CA ALA A 49 -14.23 21.40 14.51
C ALA A 49 -14.14 22.59 13.56
N SER A 50 -14.96 22.57 12.52
CA SER A 50 -15.17 23.71 11.62
C SER A 50 -16.66 23.95 11.48
N GLY A 51 -17.07 25.22 11.45
CA GLY A 51 -18.46 25.62 11.27
C GLY A 51 -18.97 26.63 12.27
N ASN A 52 -19.99 27.36 11.84
CA ASN A 52 -20.65 28.49 12.49
C ASN A 52 -21.90 28.06 13.27
N THR A 53 -21.76 27.08 14.16
CA THR A 53 -22.85 26.60 15.04
C THR A 53 -22.69 27.19 16.46
N PRO A 54 -23.70 27.12 17.36
CA PRO A 54 -23.73 27.90 18.60
C PRO A 54 -22.68 27.52 19.65
N PHE A 55 -21.87 26.49 19.38
CA PHE A 55 -20.75 26.09 20.21
C PHE A 55 -19.46 26.58 19.55
N GLU A 56 -18.79 27.51 20.21
CA GLU A 56 -17.50 28.05 19.78
C GLU A 56 -16.47 26.90 19.71
N PRO A 57 -15.88 26.61 18.53
CA PRO A 57 -14.83 25.61 18.40
C PRO A 57 -13.65 25.97 19.31
N ARG A 58 -13.20 25.01 20.13
CA ARG A 58 -12.01 25.22 20.97
C ARG A 58 -10.73 25.30 20.13
N VAL A 59 -10.69 24.59 19.01
CA VAL A 59 -9.59 24.54 18.04
C VAL A 59 -10.19 24.43 16.64
N GLU A 60 -9.85 25.37 15.76
CA GLU A 60 -10.26 25.33 14.36
C GLU A 60 -9.46 24.28 13.57
N CYS A 61 -10.12 23.58 12.65
CA CYS A 61 -9.43 22.63 11.79
C CYS A 61 -8.55 23.35 10.76
N PRO A 62 -7.36 22.82 10.42
CA PRO A 62 -6.57 23.34 9.32
C PRO A 62 -7.35 23.25 8.01
N ASP A 63 -7.20 24.26 7.15
CA ASP A 63 -7.93 24.36 5.90
C ASP A 63 -7.70 23.13 5.00
N GLY A 64 -8.78 22.61 4.42
CA GLY A 64 -8.76 21.47 3.51
C GLY A 64 -8.54 20.09 4.16
N VAL A 65 -7.92 20.01 5.34
CA VAL A 65 -7.57 18.74 6.01
C VAL A 65 -8.78 17.85 6.32
N PRO A 66 -9.91 18.35 6.88
CA PRO A 66 -11.09 17.51 7.13
C PRO A 66 -11.65 16.88 5.84
N GLY A 67 -11.65 17.66 4.76
CA GLY A 67 -12.10 17.21 3.44
C GLY A 67 -11.17 16.15 2.85
N LEU A 68 -9.85 16.35 2.96
CA LEU A 68 -8.84 15.37 2.53
C LEU A 68 -8.89 14.08 3.34
N LEU A 69 -9.07 14.17 4.66
CA LEU A 69 -9.15 12.99 5.52
C LEU A 69 -10.34 12.10 5.15
N VAL A 70 -11.53 12.68 5.03
CA VAL A 70 -12.73 11.91 4.65
C VAL A 70 -12.66 11.48 3.19
N GLY A 71 -12.23 12.38 2.29
CA GLY A 71 -12.12 12.12 0.86
C GLY A 71 -11.13 11.00 0.54
N SER A 72 -9.99 10.96 1.22
CA SER A 72 -8.97 9.91 1.03
C SER A 72 -9.46 8.53 1.44
N ILE A 73 -10.33 8.39 2.44
CA ILE A 73 -10.95 7.10 2.80
C ILE A 73 -11.77 6.57 1.63
N PHE A 74 -12.71 7.37 1.12
CA PHE A 74 -13.59 6.93 0.02
C PHE A 74 -12.84 6.73 -1.29
N LEU A 75 -11.95 7.67 -1.64
CA LEU A 75 -11.13 7.56 -2.84
C LEU A 75 -10.19 6.35 -2.76
N GLY A 76 -9.60 6.08 -1.60
CA GLY A 76 -8.75 4.93 -1.35
C GLY A 76 -9.49 3.61 -1.53
N LEU A 77 -10.72 3.50 -1.02
CA LEU A 77 -11.57 2.32 -1.19
C LEU A 77 -11.98 2.10 -2.65
N ILE A 78 -12.36 3.16 -3.36
CA ILE A 78 -12.70 3.09 -4.80
C ILE A 78 -11.48 2.67 -5.61
N ALA A 79 -10.31 3.29 -5.37
CA ALA A 79 -9.08 2.95 -6.05
C ALA A 79 -8.64 1.51 -5.76
N LEU A 80 -8.81 1.04 -4.51
CA LEU A 80 -8.51 -0.34 -4.13
C LEU A 80 -9.44 -1.33 -4.83
N ALA A 81 -10.73 -1.01 -4.98
CA ALA A 81 -11.67 -1.83 -5.74
C ALA A 81 -11.29 -1.90 -7.23
N ILE A 82 -10.90 -0.76 -7.83
CA ILE A 82 -10.39 -0.70 -9.20
C ILE A 82 -9.16 -1.60 -9.34
N TYR A 83 -8.20 -1.52 -8.40
CA TYR A 83 -7.01 -2.37 -8.39
C TYR A 83 -7.38 -3.86 -8.25
N ALA A 84 -8.25 -4.20 -7.30
CA ALA A 84 -8.64 -5.58 -6.99
C ALA A 84 -9.29 -6.30 -8.17
N ILE A 85 -10.14 -5.60 -8.94
CA ILE A 85 -10.86 -6.18 -10.09
C ILE A 85 -9.93 -6.34 -11.31
N ASN A 86 -8.89 -5.52 -11.41
CA ASN A 86 -8.02 -5.45 -12.61
C ASN A 86 -6.66 -6.14 -12.46
N THR A 87 -6.23 -6.47 -11.23
CA THR A 87 -4.93 -7.13 -10.99
C THR A 87 -4.83 -8.47 -11.72
N PHE A 88 -3.67 -8.75 -12.29
CA PHE A 88 -3.43 -9.89 -13.18
C PHE A 88 -2.24 -10.77 -12.79
N SER A 89 -1.49 -10.40 -11.75
CA SER A 89 -0.29 -11.14 -11.32
C SER A 89 -0.14 -11.15 -9.80
N ILE A 90 0.51 -10.13 -9.26
CA ILE A 90 0.71 -9.96 -7.82
C ILE A 90 -0.51 -9.24 -7.27
N ASN A 91 -1.22 -9.91 -6.37
CA ASN A 91 -2.36 -9.32 -5.69
C ASN A 91 -1.90 -8.73 -4.35
N LEU A 92 -1.80 -7.40 -4.30
CA LEU A 92 -1.45 -6.66 -3.08
C LEU A 92 -2.67 -6.28 -2.23
N VAL A 93 -3.89 -6.69 -2.59
CA VAL A 93 -5.12 -6.31 -1.86
C VAL A 93 -5.06 -6.75 -0.40
N LEU A 94 -4.51 -7.94 -0.13
CA LEU A 94 -4.33 -8.44 1.24
C LEU A 94 -3.32 -7.62 2.05
N LEU A 95 -2.43 -6.88 1.39
CA LEU A 95 -1.48 -5.97 2.04
C LEU A 95 -2.08 -4.59 2.31
N ALA A 96 -3.19 -4.22 1.66
CA ALA A 96 -3.85 -2.94 1.89
C ALA A 96 -4.31 -2.80 3.35
N TRP A 97 -4.77 -3.88 3.96
CA TRP A 97 -5.18 -3.89 5.37
C TRP A 97 -4.00 -3.65 6.33
N PRO A 98 -2.91 -4.46 6.32
CA PRO A 98 -1.71 -4.13 7.07
C PRO A 98 -1.17 -2.73 6.81
N ALA A 99 -1.12 -2.29 5.56
CA ALA A 99 -0.62 -0.97 5.20
C ALA A 99 -1.43 0.15 5.86
N LEU A 100 -2.76 0.06 5.82
CA LEU A 100 -3.64 1.03 6.48
C LEU A 100 -3.41 1.09 7.99
N PHE A 101 -3.51 -0.07 8.67
CA PHE A 101 -3.44 -0.11 10.12
C PHE A 101 -2.05 0.21 10.67
N LEU A 102 -0.98 -0.24 10.00
CA LEU A 102 0.38 0.09 10.43
C LEU A 102 0.70 1.56 10.22
N SER A 103 0.21 2.18 9.14
CA SER A 103 0.41 3.62 8.90
C SER A 103 -0.30 4.47 9.96
N LEU A 104 -1.57 4.18 10.26
CA LEU A 104 -2.32 4.89 11.30
C LEU A 104 -1.79 4.60 12.71
N GLY A 105 -1.42 3.35 12.97
CA GLY A 105 -0.82 2.93 14.25
C GLY A 105 0.52 3.62 14.50
N PHE A 106 1.32 3.84 13.46
CA PHE A 106 2.56 4.60 13.57
C PHE A 106 2.32 6.04 14.00
N ASN A 107 1.34 6.74 13.41
CA ASN A 107 0.97 8.10 13.83
C ASN A 107 0.58 8.13 15.32
N PHE A 108 -0.32 7.25 15.75
CA PHE A 108 -0.71 7.19 17.15
C PHE A 108 0.44 6.89 18.11
N PHE A 109 1.35 6.01 17.70
CA PHE A 109 2.50 5.65 18.52
C PHE A 109 3.50 6.81 18.64
N ASP A 110 3.80 7.47 17.52
CA ASP A 110 4.72 8.60 17.44
C ASP A 110 4.22 9.79 18.27
N TYR A 111 3.00 10.25 18.00
CA TYR A 111 2.37 11.32 18.77
C TYR A 111 2.07 10.91 20.22
N GLY A 112 1.83 9.63 20.49
CA GLY A 112 1.60 9.15 21.85
C GLY A 112 2.85 9.25 22.74
N ILE A 113 4.04 9.03 22.17
CA ILE A 113 5.31 9.15 22.90
C ILE A 113 5.74 10.61 23.00
N SER A 114 5.61 11.36 21.91
CA SER A 114 6.05 12.74 21.79
C SER A 114 4.90 13.63 21.31
N PRO A 115 3.88 13.87 22.16
CA PRO A 115 2.77 14.72 21.78
C PRO A 115 3.22 16.19 21.70
N PRO A 116 2.49 17.05 20.98
CA PRO A 116 2.85 18.45 20.90
C PRO A 116 2.73 19.10 22.31
N PRO A 117 3.75 19.85 22.74
CA PRO A 117 3.88 20.33 24.13
C PRO A 117 2.78 21.33 24.55
N GLU A 118 2.06 21.89 23.57
CA GLU A 118 0.94 22.80 23.79
C GLU A 118 -0.31 22.07 24.30
N PHE A 119 -0.45 20.77 24.01
CA PHE A 119 -1.64 19.97 24.32
C PHE A 119 -1.40 18.91 25.40
N ALA A 120 -0.14 18.54 25.64
CA ALA A 120 0.23 17.49 26.58
C ALA A 120 1.62 17.72 27.20
N SER A 121 1.76 17.47 28.50
CA SER A 121 3.02 17.63 29.24
C SER A 121 3.79 16.31 29.44
N GLY A 122 3.52 15.29 28.62
CA GLY A 122 4.09 13.95 28.74
C GLY A 122 3.38 12.96 27.82
N ALA A 123 3.79 11.69 27.83
CA ALA A 123 3.25 10.68 26.93
C ALA A 123 1.73 10.50 27.08
N GLU A 124 1.01 10.52 25.97
CA GLU A 124 -0.45 10.39 25.92
C GLU A 124 -0.87 8.92 25.84
N ALA A 125 -1.22 8.35 27.00
CA ALA A 125 -1.58 6.93 27.13
C ALA A 125 -2.70 6.50 26.17
N GLY A 126 -3.68 7.37 25.91
CA GLY A 126 -4.77 7.08 24.98
C GLY A 126 -4.27 6.83 23.56
N TRP A 127 -3.39 7.69 23.04
CA TRP A 127 -2.79 7.54 21.72
C TRP A 127 -1.86 6.33 21.66
N ILE A 128 -1.07 6.06 22.71
CA ILE A 128 -0.22 4.87 22.77
C ILE A 128 -1.06 3.58 22.69
N ILE A 129 -2.15 3.50 23.44
CA ILE A 129 -3.04 2.33 23.42
C ILE A 129 -3.64 2.15 22.02
N CYS A 130 -4.12 3.22 21.40
CA CYS A 130 -4.60 3.18 20.01
C CYS A 130 -3.50 2.70 19.05
N GLY A 131 -2.27 3.22 19.17
CA GLY A 131 -1.13 2.81 18.36
C GLY A 131 -0.84 1.32 18.47
N ILE A 132 -0.81 0.77 19.69
CA ILE A 132 -0.60 -0.67 19.94
C ILE A 132 -1.71 -1.50 19.28
N VAL A 133 -2.98 -1.14 19.48
CA VAL A 133 -4.12 -1.87 18.90
C VAL A 133 -4.03 -1.89 17.37
N PHE A 134 -3.75 -0.75 16.75
CA PHE A 134 -3.61 -0.66 15.30
C PHE A 134 -2.41 -1.46 14.78
N VAL A 135 -1.26 -1.40 15.48
CA VAL A 135 -0.09 -2.22 15.14
C VAL A 135 -0.40 -3.70 15.24
N LEU A 136 -1.16 -4.15 16.24
CA LEU A 136 -1.59 -5.55 16.32
C LEU A 136 -2.55 -5.92 15.18
N MET A 137 -3.54 -5.07 14.89
CA MET A 137 -4.52 -5.30 13.82
C MET A 137 -3.90 -5.36 12.42
N GLY A 138 -2.85 -4.59 12.16
CA GLY A 138 -2.11 -4.62 10.89
C GLY A 138 -0.97 -5.64 10.88
N GLY A 139 -0.23 -5.73 11.98
CA GLY A 139 0.98 -6.54 12.12
C GLY A 139 0.72 -8.04 12.21
N VAL A 140 -0.31 -8.47 12.94
CA VAL A 140 -0.63 -9.91 13.06
C VAL A 140 -0.96 -10.53 11.70
N PRO A 141 -1.88 -9.96 10.88
CA PRO A 141 -2.14 -10.48 9.54
C PRO A 141 -0.90 -10.47 8.64
N LEU A 142 -0.07 -9.42 8.73
CA LEU A 142 1.16 -9.33 7.95
C LEU A 142 2.15 -10.45 8.27
N VAL A 143 2.38 -10.69 9.56
CA VAL A 143 3.27 -11.76 10.04
C VAL A 143 2.76 -13.14 9.59
N LEU A 144 1.46 -13.39 9.70
CA LEU A 144 0.84 -14.64 9.23
C LEU A 144 1.00 -14.82 7.71
N LEU A 145 0.80 -13.76 6.93
CA LEU A 145 1.00 -13.78 5.48
C LEU A 145 2.46 -14.09 5.11
N ILE A 146 3.43 -13.47 5.79
CA ILE A 146 4.86 -13.73 5.57
C ILE A 146 5.17 -15.20 5.86
N PHE A 147 4.73 -15.73 6.99
CA PHE A 147 4.95 -17.15 7.33
C PHE A 147 4.31 -18.10 6.33
N ALA A 148 3.10 -17.82 5.86
CA ALA A 148 2.44 -18.63 4.84
C ALA A 148 3.24 -18.65 3.52
N VAL A 149 3.77 -17.50 3.10
CA VAL A 149 4.60 -17.38 1.90
C VAL A 149 5.92 -18.14 2.05
N LEU A 150 6.61 -17.99 3.19
CA LEU A 150 7.87 -18.67 3.46
C LEU A 150 7.70 -20.19 3.48
N LYS A 151 6.67 -20.70 4.17
CA LYS A 151 6.37 -22.14 4.23
C LYS A 151 6.02 -22.70 2.85
N GLY A 152 5.24 -21.97 2.05
CA GLY A 152 4.91 -22.37 0.69
C GLY A 152 6.13 -22.48 -0.25
N ARG A 153 7.13 -21.63 -0.06
CA ARG A 153 8.40 -21.71 -0.82
C ARG A 153 9.18 -22.98 -0.46
N GLU A 154 9.26 -23.31 0.82
CA GLU A 154 9.98 -24.49 1.29
C GLU A 154 9.36 -25.78 0.75
N SER A 155 8.03 -25.91 0.81
CA SER A 155 7.31 -27.07 0.25
C SER A 155 7.53 -27.21 -1.26
N ARG A 156 7.55 -26.11 -2.01
CA ARG A 156 7.81 -26.15 -3.47
C ARG A 156 9.22 -26.67 -3.77
N ILE A 157 10.24 -26.16 -3.07
CA ILE A 157 11.63 -26.61 -3.24
C ILE A 157 11.76 -28.09 -2.87
N ARG A 158 11.18 -28.51 -1.75
CA ARG A 158 11.20 -29.90 -1.29
C ARG A 158 10.57 -30.88 -2.29
N ASN A 159 9.52 -30.46 -3.00
CA ASN A 159 8.84 -31.29 -4.00
C ASN A 159 9.55 -31.32 -5.38
N LEU A 160 10.41 -30.34 -5.68
CA LEU A 160 11.20 -30.30 -6.92
C LEU A 160 12.40 -31.27 -6.92
N TYR A 161 13.00 -31.53 -5.75
CA TYR A 161 14.20 -32.37 -5.63
C TYR A 161 14.00 -33.88 -5.91
N PRO A 162 12.89 -34.53 -5.52
CA PRO A 162 12.64 -35.94 -5.81
C PRO A 162 12.37 -36.23 -7.29
N GLN A 163 11.89 -35.23 -8.04
CA GLN A 163 11.50 -35.35 -9.45
C GLN A 163 12.67 -35.24 -10.44
N MET A 164 13.88 -34.87 -9.99
CA MET A 164 15.05 -34.86 -10.87
C MET A 164 15.48 -36.28 -11.20
N SER A 165 15.19 -36.70 -12.44
CA SER A 165 15.61 -37.99 -12.99
C SER A 165 17.12 -38.20 -12.84
N LEU A 166 17.56 -39.44 -12.59
CA LEU A 166 18.98 -39.81 -12.51
C LEU A 166 19.77 -39.36 -13.75
N ARG A 167 19.10 -39.34 -14.91
CA ARG A 167 19.60 -38.88 -16.20
C ARG A 167 19.92 -37.37 -16.21
N GLN A 168 19.10 -36.54 -15.56
CA GLN A 168 19.37 -35.11 -15.38
C GLN A 168 20.56 -34.85 -14.45
N ARG A 169 20.71 -35.66 -13.39
CA ARG A 169 21.88 -35.59 -12.50
C ARG A 169 23.17 -35.94 -13.24
N LEU A 170 23.14 -36.96 -14.09
CA LEU A 170 24.28 -37.37 -14.92
C LEU A 170 24.62 -36.32 -16.00
N ASN A 171 23.63 -35.72 -16.66
CA ASN A 171 23.87 -34.64 -17.64
C ASN A 171 24.49 -33.37 -17.01
N MET A 172 24.15 -33.04 -15.76
CA MET A 172 24.82 -31.95 -15.03
C MET A 172 26.27 -32.32 -14.66
N SER A 173 26.55 -33.61 -14.42
CA SER A 173 27.91 -34.07 -14.11
C SER A 173 28.86 -34.08 -15.31
N THR A 174 28.34 -34.13 -16.53
CA THR A 174 29.15 -34.23 -17.77
C THR A 174 29.34 -32.90 -18.50
N GLY A 175 28.95 -31.77 -17.88
CA GLY A 175 29.09 -30.44 -18.49
C GLY A 175 28.13 -30.18 -19.64
N GLY A 176 27.03 -30.94 -19.73
CA GLY A 176 25.99 -30.71 -20.73
C GLY A 176 25.33 -29.33 -20.55
N THR A 177 24.97 -28.68 -21.66
CA THR A 177 24.21 -27.43 -21.62
C THR A 177 22.92 -27.63 -20.82
N PRO A 178 22.62 -26.75 -19.84
CA PRO A 178 21.38 -26.88 -19.06
C PRO A 178 20.17 -26.84 -20.01
N PRO A 179 19.11 -27.59 -19.70
CA PRO A 179 17.89 -27.55 -20.50
C PRO A 179 17.34 -26.10 -20.55
N PRO A 180 16.73 -25.68 -21.66
CA PRO A 180 16.11 -24.36 -21.75
C PRO A 180 15.11 -24.19 -20.60
N ASP A 181 15.33 -23.16 -19.78
CA ASP A 181 14.52 -22.87 -18.58
C ASP A 181 13.06 -22.59 -19.00
N PRO A 182 12.11 -23.51 -18.74
CA PRO A 182 10.71 -23.32 -19.11
C PRO A 182 10.09 -22.12 -18.37
N ASP A 183 10.71 -21.67 -17.27
CA ASP A 183 10.22 -20.57 -16.45
C ASP A 183 10.82 -19.21 -16.85
N ALA A 184 11.72 -19.14 -17.85
CA ALA A 184 12.41 -17.90 -18.22
C ALA A 184 11.43 -16.77 -18.61
N THR A 185 10.39 -17.09 -19.38
CA THR A 185 9.35 -16.14 -19.78
C THR A 185 8.50 -15.70 -18.59
N GLN A 186 8.16 -16.62 -17.69
CA GLN A 186 7.38 -16.32 -16.48
C GLN A 186 8.19 -15.43 -15.50
N ARG A 187 9.50 -15.67 -15.39
CA ARG A 187 10.43 -14.84 -14.61
C ARG A 187 10.44 -13.40 -15.12
N LYS A 188 10.59 -13.21 -16.44
CA LYS A 188 10.53 -11.88 -17.07
C LYS A 188 9.21 -11.17 -16.80
N GLN A 189 8.07 -11.84 -17.02
CA GLN A 189 6.75 -11.29 -16.73
C GLN A 189 6.59 -10.88 -15.26
N ARG A 190 7.08 -11.68 -14.33
CA ARG A 190 7.03 -11.38 -12.89
C ARG A 190 7.91 -10.19 -12.53
N THR A 191 9.09 -10.05 -13.13
CA THR A 191 9.95 -8.88 -12.95
C THR A 191 9.25 -7.60 -13.44
N TYR A 192 8.64 -7.63 -14.63
CA TYR A 192 7.88 -6.47 -15.12
C TYR A 192 6.71 -6.12 -14.21
N ALA A 193 5.99 -7.11 -13.70
CA ALA A 193 4.92 -6.88 -12.74
C ALA A 193 5.45 -6.23 -11.45
N ILE A 194 6.57 -6.69 -10.89
CA ILE A 194 7.17 -6.08 -9.69
C ILE A 194 7.56 -4.63 -9.96
N VAL A 195 8.26 -4.36 -11.06
CA VAL A 195 8.66 -3.00 -11.44
C VAL A 195 7.43 -2.10 -11.58
N LEU A 196 6.38 -2.55 -12.27
CA LEU A 196 5.13 -1.81 -12.41
C LEU A 196 4.51 -1.45 -11.04
N HIS A 197 4.48 -2.39 -10.10
CA HIS A 197 3.91 -2.15 -8.77
C HIS A 197 4.77 -1.19 -7.96
N VAL A 198 6.11 -1.34 -7.97
CA VAL A 198 7.04 -0.44 -7.27
C VAL A 198 6.90 0.98 -7.81
N VAL A 199 6.90 1.15 -9.13
CA VAL A 199 6.70 2.45 -9.76
C VAL A 199 5.34 3.03 -9.39
N GLY A 200 4.26 2.24 -9.43
CA GLY A 200 2.92 2.70 -9.06
C GLY A 200 2.83 3.15 -7.61
N ILE A 201 3.49 2.46 -6.67
CA ILE A 201 3.55 2.86 -5.26
C ILE A 201 4.29 4.18 -5.10
N VAL A 202 5.48 4.33 -5.71
CA VAL A 202 6.27 5.57 -5.60
C VAL A 202 5.53 6.75 -6.22
N VAL A 203 4.95 6.56 -7.41
CA VAL A 203 4.15 7.61 -8.08
C VAL A 203 2.92 7.96 -7.27
N GLY A 204 2.24 6.98 -6.67
CA GLY A 204 1.08 7.24 -5.82
C GLY A 204 1.43 8.02 -4.55
N ILE A 205 2.52 7.66 -3.86
CA ILE A 205 3.00 8.42 -2.69
C ILE A 205 3.34 9.86 -3.09
N TRP A 206 4.11 10.05 -4.16
CA TRP A 206 4.46 11.39 -4.65
C TRP A 206 3.21 12.20 -5.03
N ALA A 207 2.28 11.63 -5.80
CA ALA A 207 1.04 12.31 -6.16
C ALA A 207 0.16 12.62 -4.94
N GLY A 208 0.19 11.77 -3.91
CA GLY A 208 -0.50 12.01 -2.64
C GLY A 208 0.09 13.19 -1.86
N MET A 209 1.42 13.29 -1.81
CA MET A 209 2.11 14.44 -1.22
C MET A 209 1.77 15.73 -1.96
N GLU A 210 1.95 15.76 -3.28
CA GLU A 210 1.65 16.93 -4.12
C GLU A 210 0.18 17.37 -4.00
N LEU A 211 -0.75 16.42 -3.97
CA LEU A 211 -2.17 16.71 -3.76
C LEU A 211 -2.42 17.32 -2.37
N TYR A 212 -1.75 16.80 -1.34
CA TYR A 212 -1.86 17.33 0.01
C TYR A 212 -1.35 18.77 0.05
N GLU A 213 -0.13 19.01 -0.41
CA GLU A 213 0.49 20.35 -0.49
C GLU A 213 -0.36 21.34 -1.30
N ALA A 214 -0.89 20.91 -2.45
CA ALA A 214 -1.71 21.76 -3.31
C ALA A 214 -3.04 22.19 -2.65
N VAL A 215 -3.58 21.37 -1.74
CA VAL A 215 -4.86 21.65 -1.08
C VAL A 215 -4.65 22.40 0.25
N THR A 216 -3.62 22.07 1.01
CA THR A 216 -3.36 22.67 2.32
C THR A 216 -2.42 23.87 2.27
N GLY A 217 -1.68 24.05 1.18
CA GLY A 217 -0.64 25.09 1.06
C GLY A 217 0.56 24.88 1.99
N SER A 218 0.71 23.70 2.59
CA SER A 218 1.80 23.37 3.52
C SER A 218 2.95 22.68 2.80
N ASP A 219 4.20 22.97 3.16
CA ASP A 219 5.37 22.22 2.67
C ASP A 219 5.50 20.89 3.43
N VAL A 220 5.41 19.74 2.74
CA VAL A 220 5.57 18.42 3.35
C VAL A 220 7.05 18.07 3.40
N SER A 221 7.69 18.41 4.51
CA SER A 221 9.00 17.84 4.87
C SER A 221 8.80 16.39 5.35
N ILE A 222 9.41 15.41 4.70
CA ILE A 222 9.48 14.00 5.15
C ILE A 222 10.34 13.85 6.43
N GLY A 223 10.70 14.95 7.08
CA GLY A 223 11.35 14.96 8.38
C GLY A 223 10.42 14.38 9.45
N PHE A 224 10.82 13.24 10.01
CA PHE A 224 10.37 12.83 11.34
C PHE A 224 10.57 14.01 12.29
N ARG A 225 9.54 14.35 13.06
CA ARG A 225 9.60 15.46 14.02
C ARG A 225 10.57 15.14 15.14
#